data_AF-A0A2D5LVT2-F1
#
_entry.id   AF-A0A2D5LVT2-F1
#
_cell.length_a   1.000
_cell.length_b   1.000
_cell.length_c   1.000
_cell.angle_alpha   90.00
_cell.angle_beta   90.00
_cell.angle_gamma   90.00
#
_symmetry.space_group_name_H-M   'P 1'
#
loop_
_entity.id
_entity.type
_entity.pdbx_description
1 polymer ?
#
loop_
_entity_poly.entity_id
_entity_poly.type
_entity_poly.pdbx_seq_one_letter_code
_entity_poly.pdbx_strand_id
1 'polypeptide(L)' 'SNMSKLGNDGKPIYNEHGKVLKGPNYYKPNLGKYIK' A
#
# COMPACT_ATOMS: atom_id res chain seq x y z
N SER A 1 -0.49 -1.95 -7.02
CA SER A 1 0.93 -1.64 -7.28
C SER A 1 1.82 -2.16 -6.17
N ASN A 2 2.97 -2.75 -6.49
CA ASN A 2 3.96 -3.13 -5.46
C ASN A 2 4.71 -1.90 -4.91
N MET A 3 4.92 -0.88 -5.74
CA MET A 3 5.59 0.37 -5.36
C MET A 3 4.86 1.20 -4.30
N SER A 4 3.54 1.04 -4.15
CA SER A 4 2.77 1.75 -3.10
C SER A 4 2.94 1.13 -1.71
N LYS A 5 3.81 0.12 -1.56
CA LYS A 5 4.22 -0.47 -0.27
C LYS A 5 5.60 0.02 0.20
N LEU A 6 6.25 0.86 -0.60
CA LEU A 6 7.54 1.45 -0.26
C LEU A 6 7.33 2.76 0.50
N GLY A 7 8.20 3.01 1.48
CA GLY A 7 8.33 4.29 2.16
C GLY A 7 8.98 5.34 1.27
N ASN A 8 9.13 6.55 1.81
CA ASN A 8 9.77 7.67 1.10
C ASN A 8 11.27 7.43 0.81
N ASP A 9 11.86 6.42 1.44
CA ASP A 9 13.23 5.95 1.26
C ASP A 9 13.36 4.81 0.24
N GLY A 10 12.25 4.39 -0.38
CA GLY A 10 12.22 3.28 -1.33
C GLY A 10 12.29 1.89 -0.69
N LYS A 11 12.20 1.78 0.64
CA LYS A 11 12.22 0.49 1.34
C LYS A 11 10.81 0.02 1.70
N PRO A 12 10.55 -1.31 1.79
CA PRO A 12 9.26 -1.79 2.25
C PRO A 12 9.00 -1.39 3.70
N ILE A 13 7.78 -0.97 4.00
CA ILE A 13 7.37 -0.66 5.37
C ILE A 13 6.93 -1.96 6.05
N TYR A 14 7.43 -2.26 7.25
CA TYR A 14 7.06 -3.45 8.01
C TYR A 14 6.36 -3.06 9.31
N ASN A 15 5.45 -3.91 9.81
CA ASN A 15 4.96 -3.82 11.19
C ASN A 15 5.89 -4.56 12.16
N GLU A 16 5.57 -4.50 13.45
CA GLU A 16 6.29 -5.20 14.54
C GLU A 16 6.37 -6.73 14.37
N HIS A 17 5.49 -7.29 13.54
CA HIS A 17 5.44 -8.72 13.22
C HIS A 17 6.11 -9.06 11.87
N GLY A 18 6.81 -8.12 11.24
CA GLY A 18 7.49 -8.35 9.96
C GLY A 18 6.56 -8.42 8.73
N LYS A 19 5.29 -8.02 8.87
CA LYS A 19 4.33 -7.95 7.76
C LYS A 19 4.52 -6.65 6.99
N VAL A 20 4.58 -6.74 5.67
CA VAL A 20 4.66 -5.58 4.77
C VAL A 20 3.36 -4.76 4.83
N LEU A 21 3.50 -3.49 5.18
CA LEU A 21 2.42 -2.51 5.27
C LEU A 21 2.25 -1.74 3.96
N LYS A 22 1.12 -1.05 3.88
CA LYS A 22 0.85 -0.10 2.80
C LYS A 22 1.71 1.14 3.02
N GLY A 23 2.37 1.58 1.96
CA GLY A 23 3.17 2.79 1.94
C GLY A 23 2.30 4.05 1.94
N PRO A 24 2.92 5.22 2.21
CA PRO A 24 2.23 6.51 2.22
C PRO A 24 1.53 6.83 0.90
N ASN A 25 2.00 6.23 -0.21
CA ASN A 25 1.43 6.38 -1.56
C ASN A 25 0.30 5.38 -1.88
N TYR A 26 -0.25 4.68 -0.89
CA TYR A 26 -1.38 3.77 -1.11
C TYR A 26 -2.68 4.56 -1.28
N TYR A 27 -3.31 4.41 -2.44
CA TYR A 27 -4.69 4.85 -2.66
C TYR A 27 -5.65 3.66 -2.56
N LYS A 28 -6.77 3.85 -1.83
CA LYS A 28 -7.83 2.85 -1.77
C LYS A 28 -8.55 2.82 -3.12
N PRO A 29 -8.64 1.67 -3.82
CA PRO A 29 -9.40 1.61 -5.05
C PRO A 29 -10.87 1.84 -4.73
N ASN A 30 -11.51 2.76 -5.47
CA ASN A 30 -12.95 2.89 -5.44
C ASN A 30 -13.55 1.68 -6.17
N LEU A 31 -14.27 0.81 -5.45
CA LEU A 31 -14.89 -0.39 -6.01
C LEU A 31 -16.30 -0.13 -6.56
N GLY A 32 -16.94 0.98 -6.16
CA GLY A 32 -18.28 1.35 -6.63
C GLY A 32 -18.35 1.66 -8.13
N LYS A 33 -17.21 1.93 -8.78
CA LYS A 33 -17.15 2.10 -10.25
C LYS A 33 -17.30 0.78 -11.03
N TYR A 34 -17.23 -0.37 -10.37
CA TYR A 34 -17.21 -1.68 -11.02
C TYR A 34 -18.42 -2.56 -10.67
N ILE A 35 -19.20 -2.16 -9.67
CA ILE A 35 -20.41 -2.90 -9.26
C ILE A 35 -21.60 -2.07 -9.76
N LYS A 36 -22.34 -2.62 -10.72
CA LYS A 36 -23.52 -2.03 -11.35
C LYS A 36 -24.77 -2.81 -10.95
#